data_AF-A0A960IVX3-F1
#
_entry.id   AF-A0A960IVX3-F1
#
_cell.length_a   1.000
_cell.length_b   1.000
_cell.length_c   1.000
_cell.angle_alpha   90.00
_cell.angle_beta   90.00
_cell.angle_gamma   90.00
#
_symmetry.space_group_name_H-M   'P 1'
#
loop_
_entity.id
_entity.type
_entity.pdbx_description
1 polymer ?
#
loop_
_entity_poly.entity_id
_entity_poly.type
_entity_poly.pdbx_seq_one_letter_code
_entity_poly.pdbx_strand_id
1 'polypeptide(L)'
;MTNSNSSIAIAGVGMHPWGKWGKNFVTYGVHAARAALKDAGVDWTDVDYIVGGETVRNGYGGYVAGSTFASALGWNGARVATSYAACATGAQALDTARARILAGLSDVALVVGA
;
A
#
# COMPACT_ATOMS: atom_id res chain seq x y z
N MET A 1 -27.05 -14.64 -6.14
CA MET A 1 -26.06 -15.62 -5.65
C MET A 1 -24.83 -14.86 -5.21
N THR A 2 -24.74 -14.48 -3.93
CA THR A 2 -23.50 -13.93 -3.35
C THR A 2 -22.53 -15.09 -3.19
N ASN A 3 -21.48 -15.12 -4.00
CA ASN A 3 -20.48 -16.17 -3.96
C ASN A 3 -19.81 -16.14 -2.57
N SER A 4 -20.03 -17.16 -1.76
CA SER A 4 -19.66 -17.19 -0.34
C SER A 4 -18.20 -17.58 -0.09
N ASN A 5 -17.27 -17.31 -1.01
CA ASN A 5 -15.91 -17.88 -0.96
C ASN A 5 -14.75 -16.96 -1.40
N SER A 6 -14.95 -15.64 -1.53
CA SER A 6 -13.83 -14.71 -1.71
C SER A 6 -13.20 -14.42 -0.34
N SER A 7 -12.41 -15.35 0.18
CA SER A 7 -11.63 -15.13 1.40
C SER A 7 -10.48 -14.17 1.12
N ILE A 8 -10.41 -13.07 1.86
CA ILE A 8 -9.25 -12.17 1.88
C ILE A 8 -8.44 -12.45 3.14
N ALA A 9 -7.12 -12.37 3.04
CA ALA A 9 -6.21 -12.50 4.17
C ALA A 9 -5.12 -11.42 4.12
N ILE A 10 -4.53 -11.13 5.27
CA ILE A 10 -3.28 -10.36 5.34
C ILE A 10 -2.14 -11.38 5.21
N ALA A 11 -1.43 -11.35 4.09
CA ALA A 11 -0.35 -12.28 3.81
C ALA A 11 0.98 -11.92 4.51
N GLY A 12 1.22 -10.63 4.77
CA GLY A 12 2.40 -10.17 5.50
C GLY A 12 2.28 -8.71 5.93
N VAL A 13 3.13 -8.31 6.88
CA VAL A 13 3.15 -6.96 7.45
C VAL A 13 4.58 -6.44 7.58
N GLY A 14 4.74 -5.12 7.53
CA GLY A 14 6.04 -4.48 7.63
C GLY A 14 5.92 -3.04 8.13
N MET A 15 6.88 -2.62 8.93
CA MET A 15 6.87 -1.27 9.52
C MET A 15 8.30 -0.79 9.72
N HIS A 16 8.55 0.49 9.41
CA HIS A 16 9.75 1.19 9.86
C HIS A 16 9.58 1.66 11.31
N PRO A 17 10.62 1.60 12.18
CA PRO A 17 10.52 2.11 13.55
C PRO A 17 9.95 3.53 13.65
N TRP A 18 8.96 3.72 14.51
CA TRP A 18 8.33 5.02 14.72
C TRP A 18 9.28 6.00 15.40
N GLY A 19 9.44 7.21 14.83
CA GLY A 19 10.33 8.23 15.39
C GLY A 19 10.63 9.39 14.43
N LYS A 20 11.45 10.34 14.88
CA LYS A 20 11.86 11.53 14.11
C LYS A 20 13.24 11.32 13.50
N TRP A 21 13.27 10.83 12.27
CA TRP A 21 14.53 10.39 11.62
C TRP A 21 15.03 11.32 10.50
N GLY A 22 14.29 12.39 10.16
CA GLY A 22 14.74 13.44 9.23
C GLY A 22 14.89 13.04 7.76
N LYS A 23 14.43 11.85 7.37
CA LYS A 23 14.41 11.38 5.97
C LYS A 23 13.08 11.67 5.30
N ASN A 24 13.11 11.65 3.96
CA ASN A 24 11.91 11.71 3.13
C ASN A 24 10.99 10.51 3.44
N PHE A 25 9.68 10.76 3.58
CA PHE A 25 8.66 9.76 3.92
C PHE A 25 8.70 8.52 3.02
N VAL A 26 9.03 8.71 1.73
CA VAL A 26 9.17 7.63 0.74
C VAL A 26 10.17 6.58 1.21
N THR A 27 11.23 6.99 1.92
CA THR A 27 12.22 6.05 2.46
C THR A 27 11.61 5.10 3.49
N TYR A 28 10.74 5.61 4.36
CA TYR A 28 10.09 4.80 5.39
C TYR A 28 9.04 3.87 4.76
N GLY A 29 8.25 4.38 3.81
CA GLY A 29 7.26 3.57 3.10
C GLY A 29 7.88 2.47 2.26
N VAL A 30 9.00 2.73 1.56
CA VAL A 30 9.74 1.68 0.82
C VAL A 30 10.31 0.62 1.78
N HIS A 31 10.82 1.02 2.94
CA HIS A 31 11.26 0.07 3.96
C HIS A 31 10.11 -0.82 4.44
N ALA A 32 8.97 -0.21 4.82
CA ALA A 32 7.79 -0.91 5.30
C ALA A 32 7.22 -1.85 4.21
N ALA A 33 7.11 -1.39 2.97
CA ALA A 33 6.65 -2.18 1.83
C ALA A 33 7.54 -3.39 1.57
N ARG A 34 8.87 -3.21 1.51
CA ARG A 34 9.80 -4.32 1.30
C ARG A 34 9.78 -5.32 2.46
N ALA A 35 9.62 -4.86 3.69
CA ALA A 35 9.47 -5.73 4.84
C ALA A 35 8.18 -6.56 4.76
N ALA A 36 7.05 -5.93 4.40
CA ALA A 36 5.76 -6.61 4.24
C ALA A 36 5.78 -7.65 3.12
N LEU A 37 6.38 -7.32 1.97
CA LEU A 37 6.55 -8.26 0.85
C LEU A 37 7.42 -9.46 1.23
N LYS A 38 8.52 -9.20 1.96
CA LYS A 38 9.39 -10.25 2.48
C LYS A 38 8.67 -11.17 3.47
N ASP A 39 7.90 -10.60 4.39
CA ASP A 39 7.10 -11.34 5.38
C ASP A 39 6.04 -12.21 4.70
N ALA A 40 5.41 -11.69 3.64
CA ALA A 40 4.44 -12.43 2.83
C ALA A 40 5.07 -13.50 1.90
N GLY A 41 6.39 -13.45 1.66
CA GLY A 41 7.04 -14.28 0.65
C GLY A 41 6.57 -13.99 -0.78
N VAL A 42 6.17 -12.75 -1.05
CA VAL A 42 5.62 -12.29 -2.34
C VAL A 42 6.62 -11.37 -3.03
N ASP A 43 6.91 -11.63 -4.30
CA ASP A 43 7.76 -10.75 -5.09
C ASP A 43 7.00 -9.47 -5.49
N TRP A 44 7.72 -8.35 -5.59
CA TRP A 44 7.10 -7.08 -5.99
C TRP A 44 6.41 -7.17 -7.36
N THR A 45 6.91 -8.00 -8.27
CA THR A 45 6.32 -8.22 -9.59
C THR A 45 4.97 -8.91 -9.57
N ASP A 46 4.62 -9.59 -8.47
CA ASP A 46 3.34 -10.29 -8.33
C ASP A 46 2.23 -9.38 -7.77
N VAL A 47 2.58 -8.18 -7.29
CA VAL A 47 1.60 -7.20 -6.81
C VAL A 47 0.90 -6.54 -8.00
N ASP A 48 -0.41 -6.71 -8.11
CA ASP A 48 -1.21 -6.15 -9.20
C ASP A 48 -1.94 -4.84 -8.83
N TYR A 49 -1.95 -4.50 -7.54
CA TYR A 49 -2.59 -3.28 -7.03
C TYR A 49 -1.80 -2.67 -5.86
N ILE A 50 -1.63 -1.35 -5.89
CA ILE A 50 -1.01 -0.61 -4.78
C ILE A 50 -1.91 0.53 -4.34
N VAL A 51 -2.15 0.61 -3.03
CA VAL A 51 -2.85 1.72 -2.39
C VAL A 51 -1.87 2.45 -1.49
N GLY A 52 -1.48 3.66 -1.90
CA GLY A 52 -0.63 4.53 -1.09
C GLY A 52 -1.45 5.48 -0.24
N GLY A 53 -1.01 5.73 0.99
CA GLY A 53 -1.59 6.72 1.89
C GLY A 53 -0.52 7.58 2.54
N GLU A 54 -0.73 8.90 2.56
CA GLU A 54 0.22 9.85 3.13
C GLU A 54 -0.51 11.16 3.46
N THR A 55 -0.01 11.94 4.41
CA THR A 55 -0.49 13.29 4.65
C THR A 55 -0.20 14.21 3.47
N VAL A 56 -1.19 15.01 3.09
CA VAL A 56 -1.05 16.09 2.10
C VAL A 56 0.02 17.12 2.49
N ARG A 57 0.42 17.16 3.77
CA ARG A 57 1.50 18.03 4.28
C ARG A 57 2.89 17.62 3.77
N ASN A 58 3.05 16.41 3.25
CA ASN A 58 4.26 15.95 2.57
C ASN A 58 4.33 16.39 1.10
N GLY A 59 3.52 17.38 0.71
CA GLY A 59 3.56 18.02 -0.61
C GLY A 59 2.95 17.14 -1.70
N TYR A 60 3.34 17.38 -2.95
CA TYR A 60 2.79 16.66 -4.11
C TYR A 60 2.93 15.14 -3.95
N GLY A 61 4.06 14.66 -3.41
CA GLY A 61 4.28 13.24 -3.16
C GLY A 61 3.23 12.62 -2.23
N GLY A 62 2.69 13.39 -1.27
CA GLY A 62 1.59 12.95 -0.41
C GLY A 62 0.24 12.93 -1.10
N TYR A 63 -0.02 13.88 -2.01
CA TYR A 63 -1.26 13.89 -2.83
C TYR A 63 -1.35 12.72 -3.81
N VAL A 64 -0.21 12.20 -4.28
CA VAL A 64 -0.13 11.06 -5.20
C VAL A 64 0.64 9.88 -4.58
N ALA A 65 0.46 9.64 -3.28
CA ALA A 65 1.23 8.66 -2.50
C ALA A 65 1.35 7.29 -3.17
N GLY A 66 0.28 6.76 -3.76
CA GLY A 66 0.33 5.49 -4.49
C GLY A 66 1.35 5.49 -5.62
N SER A 67 1.33 6.53 -6.46
CA SER A 67 2.29 6.69 -7.56
C SER A 67 3.70 6.96 -7.04
N THR A 68 3.81 7.72 -5.95
CA THR A 68 5.10 7.99 -5.30
C THR A 68 5.78 6.70 -4.83
N PHE A 69 5.05 5.82 -4.12
CA PHE A 69 5.60 4.56 -3.65
C PHE A 69 5.84 3.56 -4.79
N ALA A 70 4.92 3.46 -5.76
CA ALA A 70 5.10 2.59 -6.91
C ALA A 70 6.34 2.96 -7.75
N SER A 71 6.59 4.27 -7.94
CA SER A 71 7.81 4.77 -8.57
C SER A 71 9.06 4.37 -7.78
N ALA A 72 9.04 4.57 -6.47
CA ALA A 72 10.18 4.30 -5.58
C ALA A 72 10.49 2.80 -5.41
N LEU A 73 9.49 1.94 -5.57
CA LEU A 73 9.66 0.48 -5.60
C LEU A 73 10.18 -0.02 -6.96
N GLY A 74 10.13 0.82 -8.00
CA GLY A 74 10.48 0.48 -9.37
C GLY A 74 9.27 -0.12 -10.08
N TRP A 75 8.50 0.72 -10.79
CA TRP A 75 7.27 0.37 -11.50
C TRP A 75 7.18 -1.09 -11.97
N ASN A 76 6.09 -1.78 -11.63
CA ASN A 76 5.85 -3.18 -11.99
C ASN A 76 4.61 -3.38 -12.89
N GLY A 77 3.87 -2.31 -13.21
CA GLY A 77 2.61 -2.37 -13.97
C GLY A 77 1.34 -2.49 -13.11
N ALA A 78 1.47 -2.52 -11.79
CA ALA A 78 0.33 -2.52 -10.86
C ALA A 78 -0.57 -1.31 -11.08
N ARG A 79 -1.88 -1.51 -10.89
CA ARG A 79 -2.83 -0.41 -10.81
C ARG A 79 -2.60 0.36 -9.51
N VAL A 80 -2.80 1.67 -9.55
CA VAL A 80 -2.46 2.56 -8.44
C VAL A 80 -3.69 3.29 -7.92
N ALA A 81 -3.82 3.38 -6.61
CA ALA A 81 -4.72 4.29 -5.94
C ALA A 81 -4.00 5.09 -4.84
N THR A 82 -4.52 6.27 -4.54
CA THR A 82 -4.10 7.07 -3.39
C THR A 82 -5.29 7.31 -2.48
N SER A 83 -5.11 7.13 -1.18
CA SER A 83 -6.11 7.39 -0.16
C SER A 83 -5.64 8.49 0.79
N TYR A 84 -6.58 9.33 1.24
CA TYR A 84 -6.34 10.30 2.30
C TYR A 84 -7.62 10.54 3.12
N ALA A 85 -7.54 10.26 4.42
CA ALA A 85 -8.54 10.60 5.42
C ALA A 85 -7.87 10.94 6.76
N ALA A 86 -6.91 11.86 6.72
CA ALA A 86 -6.16 12.28 7.90
C ALA A 86 -5.63 11.06 8.69
N CYS A 87 -5.92 10.96 10.00
CA CYS A 87 -5.47 9.85 10.85
C CYS A 87 -6.04 8.48 10.43
N ALA A 88 -7.16 8.44 9.70
CA ALA A 88 -7.80 7.20 9.25
C ALA A 88 -7.28 6.71 7.89
N THR A 89 -6.30 7.39 7.30
CA THR A 89 -5.78 7.09 5.95
C THR A 89 -5.40 5.62 5.77
N GLY A 90 -4.70 5.03 6.74
CA GLY A 90 -4.31 3.61 6.65
C GLY A 90 -5.51 2.65 6.61
N ALA A 91 -6.54 2.90 7.41
CA ALA A 91 -7.76 2.09 7.40
C ALA A 91 -8.55 2.26 6.10
N GLN A 92 -8.64 3.48 5.57
CA GLN A 92 -9.27 3.73 4.27
C GLN A 92 -8.51 3.05 3.12
N ALA A 93 -7.17 3.06 3.17
CA ALA A 93 -6.35 2.41 2.16
C ALA A 93 -6.54 0.88 2.18
N LEU A 94 -6.63 0.28 3.38
CA LEU A 94 -6.98 -1.12 3.56
C LEU A 94 -8.38 -1.45 3.02
N ASP A 95 -9.39 -0.63 3.31
CA ASP A 95 -10.75 -0.84 2.79
C ASP A 95 -10.79 -0.76 1.25
N THR A 96 -10.03 0.18 0.67
CA THR A 96 -9.88 0.33 -0.79
C THR A 96 -9.26 -0.92 -1.43
N ALA A 97 -8.21 -1.48 -0.83
CA ALA A 97 -7.61 -2.74 -1.29
C ALA A 97 -8.55 -3.92 -1.13
N ARG A 98 -9.18 -4.02 0.05
CA ARG A 98 -10.16 -5.08 0.38
C ARG A 98 -11.31 -5.11 -0.62
N ALA A 99 -11.91 -3.97 -0.92
CA ALA A 99 -13.02 -3.88 -1.87
C ALA A 99 -12.62 -4.41 -3.25
N ARG A 100 -11.37 -4.14 -3.68
CA ARG A 100 -10.88 -4.55 -5.00
C ARG A 100 -10.61 -6.05 -5.09
N ILE A 101 -10.05 -6.65 -4.04
CA ILE A 101 -9.85 -8.11 -3.93
C ILE A 101 -11.20 -8.83 -3.90
N LEU A 102 -12.13 -8.38 -3.05
CA LEU A 102 -13.46 -8.99 -2.94
C LEU A 102 -14.28 -8.88 -4.23
N ALA A 103 -14.01 -7.86 -5.05
CA ALA A 103 -14.60 -7.69 -6.38
C ALA A 103 -13.94 -8.56 -7.47
N GLY A 104 -12.87 -9.30 -7.17
CA GLY A 104 -12.12 -10.10 -8.15
C GLY A 104 -11.34 -9.25 -9.14
N LEU A 105 -10.99 -8.00 -8.79
CA LEU A 105 -10.27 -7.06 -9.65
C LEU A 105 -8.77 -6.98 -9.34
N SER A 106 -8.32 -7.73 -8.34
CA SER A 106 -6.95 -7.79 -7.81
C SER A 106 -6.82 -9.09 -7.02
N ASP A 107 -5.71 -9.80 -7.19
CA ASP A 107 -5.36 -10.99 -6.42
C ASP A 107 -4.37 -10.64 -5.31
N VAL A 108 -3.42 -9.73 -5.60
CA VAL A 108 -2.39 -9.30 -4.65
C VAL A 108 -2.32 -7.78 -4.60
N ALA A 109 -2.70 -7.22 -3.44
CA ALA A 109 -2.65 -5.78 -3.18
C ALA A 109 -1.63 -5.42 -2.11
N LEU A 110 -0.79 -4.41 -2.39
CA LEU A 110 0.09 -3.77 -1.41
C LEU A 110 -0.58 -2.49 -0.88
N VAL A 111 -0.71 -2.39 0.43
CA VAL A 111 -1.10 -1.14 1.11
C VAL A 111 0.12 -0.56 1.81
N VAL A 112 0.43 0.70 1.54
CA VAL A 112 1.62 1.36 2.09
C VAL A 112 1.30 2.80 2.48
N GLY A 113 1.84 3.22 3.62
CA GLY A 113 1.85 4.61 4.04
C GLY A 113 3.06 4.92 4.92
N ALA A 114 3.31 6.21 5.12
CA ALA A 114 4.42 6.72 5.92
C ALA A 114 4.05 8.00 6.67
#